data_AF-A0A7Y4TYB5-F1
#
_entry.id   AF-A0A7Y4TYB5-F1
#
_cell.length_a   1.000
_cell.length_b   1.000
_cell.length_c   1.000
_cell.angle_alpha   90.00
_cell.angle_beta   90.00
_cell.angle_gamma   90.00
#
_symmetry.space_group_name_H-M   'P 1'
#
loop_
_entity.id
_entity.type
_entity.pdbx_description
1 polymer ?
#
loop_
_entity_poly.entity_id
_entity_poly.type
_entity_poly.pdbx_seq_one_letter_code
_entity_poly.pdbx_strand_id
1 'polypeptide(L)'
;MLKLLKPLLATTATIIIVFVAVSLLDIVISAFYLRFYTSAAFIVTFGVGGVFAAVLGYTYGTEQAPEKNETIRWTIIIFLVLCGLLFFFLLSKIEGGEYKPAFMAYGITLVSGSFLFIKNKLE
;
A
#
# COMPACT_ATOMS: atom_id res chain seq x y z
N MET A 1 21.14 5.95 10.43
CA MET A 1 19.88 5.25 10.75
C MET A 1 18.73 6.20 11.07
N LEU A 2 18.90 7.18 11.98
CA LEU A 2 17.81 8.10 12.36
C LEU A 2 17.19 8.89 11.18
N LYS A 3 18.00 9.29 10.20
CA LYS A 3 17.54 10.04 9.01
C LYS A 3 16.55 9.27 8.12
N LEU A 4 16.55 7.93 8.17
CA LEU A 4 15.64 7.07 7.40
C LEU A 4 14.44 6.60 8.23
N LEU A 5 14.49 6.73 9.56
CA LEU A 5 13.43 6.23 10.42
C LEU A 5 12.12 6.98 10.19
N LYS A 6 12.17 8.32 10.20
CA LYS A 6 10.99 9.18 9.99
C LYS A 6 10.28 8.93 8.64
N PRO A 7 10.97 8.94 7.48
CA PRO A 7 10.32 8.68 6.20
C PRO A 7 9.75 7.26 6.08
N LEU A 8 10.43 6.25 6.64
CA LEU A 8 9.93 4.87 6.63
C LEU A 8 8.72 4.68 7.56
N LEU A 9 8.70 5.34 8.73
CA LEU A 9 7.53 5.34 9.61
C LEU A 9 6.34 6.05 8.97
N ALA A 10 6.56 7.18 8.31
CA ALA A 10 5.51 7.88 7.57
C ALA A 10 4.93 7.02 6.43
N THR A 11 5.81 6.32 5.70
CA THR A 11 5.42 5.37 4.66
C THR A 11 4.59 4.22 5.25
N THR A 12 5.05 3.63 6.36
CA THR A 12 4.36 2.54 7.06
C THR A 12 2.99 2.97 7.57
N ALA A 13 2.92 4.13 8.23
CA ALA A 13 1.66 4.68 8.73
C ALA A 13 0.66 4.88 7.59
N THR A 14 1.13 5.37 6.44
CA THR A 14 0.29 5.58 5.26
C THR A 14 -0.25 4.26 4.71
N ILE A 15 0.59 3.23 4.59
CA ILE A 15 0.15 1.89 4.15
C ILE A 15 -0.94 1.35 5.09
N ILE A 16 -0.77 1.49 6.41
CA ILE A 16 -1.76 0.99 7.38
C ILE A 16 -3.05 1.80 7.33
N ILE A 17 -2.96 3.13 7.29
CA ILE A 17 -4.14 4.01 7.24
C ILE A 17 -4.97 3.73 5.99
N VAL A 18 -4.33 3.60 4.82
CA VAL A 18 -5.04 3.29 3.58
C VAL A 18 -5.66 1.90 3.63
N PHE A 19 -4.94 0.90 4.15
CA PHE A 19 -5.49 -0.44 4.33
C PHE A 19 -6.74 -0.44 5.22
N VAL A 20 -6.70 0.25 6.35
CA VAL A 20 -7.84 0.39 7.28
C VAL A 20 -8.99 1.15 6.62
N ALA A 21 -8.71 2.27 5.95
CA ALA A 21 -9.73 3.06 5.27
C ALA A 21 -10.46 2.26 4.18
N VAL A 22 -9.72 1.46 3.42
CA VAL A 22 -10.27 0.58 2.37
C VAL A 22 -11.09 -0.56 2.98
N SER A 23 -10.64 -1.12 4.10
CA SER A 23 -11.39 -2.14 4.84
C SER A 23 -12.72 -1.59 5.37
N LEU A 24 -12.72 -0.37 5.91
CA LEU A 24 -13.95 0.31 6.36
C LEU A 24 -14.87 0.65 5.19
N LEU A 25 -14.32 1.14 4.08
CA LEU A 25 -15.07 1.43 2.87
C LEU A 25 -15.74 0.17 2.32
N ASP A 26 -15.04 -0.95 2.35
CA ASP A 26 -15.56 -2.23 1.89
C ASP A 26 -16.74 -2.74 2.74
N ILE A 27 -16.67 -2.58 4.07
CA ILE A 27 -17.80 -2.84 4.98
C ILE A 27 -19.01 -1.96 4.60
N VAL A 28 -18.77 -0.68 4.30
CA VAL A 28 -19.84 0.23 3.87
C VAL A 28 -20.43 -0.24 2.53
N ILE A 29 -19.61 -0.55 1.53
CA ILE A 29 -20.08 -0.99 0.21
C ILE A 29 -20.88 -2.29 0.32
N SER A 30 -20.38 -3.28 1.06
CA SER A 30 -21.06 -4.56 1.23
C SER A 30 -22.42 -4.41 1.94
N ALA A 31 -22.52 -3.49 2.91
CA ALA A 31 -23.78 -3.18 3.60
C ALA A 31 -24.79 -2.46 2.68
N PHE A 32 -24.36 -1.49 1.87
CA PHE A 32 -25.26 -0.68 1.03
C PHE A 32 -25.61 -1.34 -0.31
N TYR A 33 -24.74 -2.20 -0.85
CA TYR A 33 -24.87 -2.77 -2.20
C TYR A 33 -24.89 -4.31 -2.19
N LEU A 34 -25.50 -4.91 -1.17
CA LEU A 34 -25.48 -6.35 -0.91
C LEU A 34 -25.84 -7.22 -2.12
N ARG A 35 -26.78 -6.77 -2.99
CA ARG A 35 -27.20 -7.50 -4.20
C ARG A 35 -26.14 -7.55 -5.30
N PHE A 36 -25.24 -6.57 -5.36
CA PHE A 36 -24.23 -6.42 -6.41
C PHE A 36 -22.81 -6.64 -5.91
N TYR A 37 -22.64 -6.82 -4.60
CA TYR A 37 -21.35 -7.04 -4.00
C TYR A 37 -20.86 -8.46 -4.30
N THR A 38 -19.67 -8.55 -4.88
CA THR A 38 -19.06 -9.81 -5.35
C THR A 38 -17.63 -9.91 -4.85
N SER A 39 -17.07 -11.13 -4.83
CA SER A 39 -15.65 -11.33 -4.53
C SER A 39 -14.74 -10.55 -5.47
N ALA A 40 -15.16 -10.29 -6.71
CA ALA A 40 -14.40 -9.45 -7.64
C ALA A 40 -14.39 -7.97 -7.20
N ALA A 41 -15.54 -7.43 -6.78
CA ALA A 41 -15.62 -6.07 -6.24
C ALA A 41 -14.74 -5.91 -4.99
N PHE A 42 -14.80 -6.89 -4.08
CA PHE A 42 -13.96 -6.95 -2.90
C PHE A 42 -12.46 -6.88 -3.24
N ILE A 43 -11.99 -7.74 -4.15
CA ILE A 43 -10.59 -7.79 -4.60
C ILE A 43 -10.17 -6.46 -5.24
N VAL A 44 -11.03 -5.87 -6.08
CA VAL A 44 -10.76 -4.60 -6.77
C VAL A 44 -10.64 -3.45 -5.77
N THR A 45 -11.52 -3.38 -4.77
CA THR A 45 -11.48 -2.35 -3.71
C THR A 45 -10.12 -2.36 -3.00
N PHE A 46 -9.61 -3.54 -2.63
CA PHE A 46 -8.29 -3.67 -2.02
C PHE A 46 -7.14 -3.40 -3.01
N GLY A 47 -7.27 -3.80 -4.27
CA GLY A 47 -6.29 -3.46 -5.31
C GLY A 47 -6.16 -1.95 -5.54
N VAL A 48 -7.28 -1.22 -5.59
CA VAL A 48 -7.26 0.25 -5.67
C VAL A 48 -6.61 0.83 -4.41
N GLY A 49 -6.94 0.28 -3.24
CA GLY A 49 -6.28 0.62 -1.98
C GLY A 49 -4.75 0.53 -2.02
N GLY A 50 -4.21 -0.56 -2.57
CA GLY A 50 -2.77 -0.74 -2.68
C GLY A 50 -2.10 0.29 -3.60
N VAL A 51 -2.76 0.72 -4.68
CA VAL A 51 -2.28 1.83 -5.53
C VAL A 51 -2.22 3.14 -4.72
N PHE A 52 -3.29 3.49 -4.01
CA PHE A 52 -3.29 4.69 -3.16
C PHE A 52 -2.22 4.63 -2.08
N ALA A 53 -2.02 3.48 -1.45
CA ALA A 53 -0.98 3.28 -0.46
C ALA A 53 0.43 3.45 -1.04
N ALA A 54 0.67 3.00 -2.27
CA ALA A 54 1.95 3.21 -2.95
C ALA A 54 2.20 4.70 -3.20
N VAL A 55 1.19 5.39 -3.75
CA VAL A 55 1.31 6.80 -4.12
C VAL A 55 1.48 7.68 -2.88
N LEU A 56 0.56 7.57 -1.93
CA LEU A 56 0.60 8.37 -0.72
C LEU A 56 1.80 8.00 0.15
N GLY A 57 2.14 6.71 0.25
CA GLY A 57 3.28 6.24 1.01
C GLY A 57 4.60 6.79 0.48
N TYR A 58 4.78 6.81 -0.84
CA TYR A 58 5.94 7.44 -1.47
C TYR A 58 5.97 8.95 -1.22
N THR A 59 4.87 9.66 -1.48
CA THR A 59 4.79 11.13 -1.32
C THR A 59 5.07 11.53 0.12
N TYR A 60 4.33 11.01 1.10
CA TYR A 60 4.55 11.35 2.51
C TYR A 60 5.88 10.85 3.04
N GLY A 61 6.34 9.68 2.58
CA GLY A 61 7.67 9.18 2.92
C GLY A 61 8.76 10.16 2.49
N THR A 62 8.72 10.63 1.24
CA THR A 62 9.72 11.56 0.69
C THR A 62 9.62 12.97 1.29
N GLU A 63 8.41 13.46 1.60
CA GLU A 63 8.22 14.76 2.27
C GLU A 63 8.76 14.79 3.70
N GLN A 64 8.73 13.66 4.41
CA GLN A 64 9.25 13.55 5.78
C GLN A 64 10.76 13.28 5.83
N ALA A 65 11.42 13.17 4.69
CA ALA A 65 12.86 13.01 4.60
C ALA A 65 13.58 14.33 4.92
N PRO A 66 14.65 14.30 5.76
CA PRO A 66 15.41 15.51 6.08
C PRO A 66 16.18 16.08 4.88
N GLU A 67 16.52 15.22 3.91
CA GLU A 67 17.22 15.58 2.68
C GLU A 67 16.53 14.83 1.53
N LYS A 68 16.24 15.50 0.42
CA LYS A 68 15.69 14.86 -0.77
C LYS A 68 16.83 14.39 -1.65
N ASN A 69 17.21 13.13 -1.52
CA ASN A 69 18.27 12.53 -2.34
C ASN A 69 17.86 11.18 -2.92
N GLU A 70 18.60 10.76 -3.94
CA GLU A 70 18.39 9.51 -4.67
C GLU A 70 18.40 8.28 -3.77
N THR A 71 19.26 8.25 -2.75
CA THR A 71 19.34 7.15 -1.80
C THR A 71 18.03 6.98 -1.02
N ILE A 72 17.45 8.07 -0.53
CA ILE A 72 16.19 8.03 0.22
C ILE A 72 15.04 7.64 -0.70
N ARG A 73 15.01 8.16 -1.94
CA ARG A 73 14.03 7.77 -2.95
C ARG A 73 14.01 6.26 -3.15
N TRP A 74 15.16 5.68 -3.47
CA TRP A 74 15.29 4.25 -3.71
C TRP A 74 15.00 3.43 -2.46
N THR A 75 15.38 3.91 -1.28
CA THR A 75 15.08 3.25 -0.01
C THR A 75 13.57 3.14 0.21
N ILE A 76 12.81 4.21 -0.05
CA ILE A 76 11.35 4.20 0.08
C ILE A 76 10.72 3.27 -0.97
N ILE A 77 11.17 3.31 -2.22
CA ILE A 77 10.67 2.42 -3.28
C ILE A 77 10.91 0.95 -2.89
N ILE A 78 12.13 0.59 -2.49
CA ILE A 78 12.45 -0.77 -2.05
C ILE A 78 11.60 -1.17 -0.85
N PHE A 79 11.40 -0.25 0.10
CA PHE A 79 10.57 -0.50 1.27
C PHE A 79 9.11 -0.76 0.90
N LEU A 80 8.52 0.03 -0.01
CA LEU A 80 7.16 -0.20 -0.54
C LEU A 80 7.06 -1.57 -1.21
N VAL A 81 8.06 -1.96 -2.00
CA VAL A 81 8.12 -3.30 -2.62
C VAL A 81 8.12 -4.39 -1.53
N LEU A 82 9.00 -4.26 -0.52
CA LEU A 82 9.09 -5.25 0.56
C LEU A 82 7.79 -5.35 1.36
N CYS A 83 7.15 -4.21 1.66
CA CYS A 83 5.82 -4.21 2.29
C CYS A 83 4.78 -4.89 1.39
N GLY A 84 4.78 -4.63 0.09
CA GLY A 84 3.84 -5.26 -0.85
C GLY A 84 4.03 -6.77 -0.92
N LEU A 85 5.28 -7.25 -0.94
CA LEU A 85 5.60 -8.67 -0.87
C LEU A 85 5.20 -9.29 0.48
N LEU A 86 5.32 -8.56 1.58
CA LEU A 86 4.85 -8.99 2.90
C LEU A 86 3.33 -9.20 2.91
N PHE A 87 2.57 -8.26 2.35
CA PHE A 87 1.12 -8.39 2.16
C PHE A 87 0.77 -9.58 1.26
N PHE A 88 1.48 -9.72 0.14
CA PHE A 88 1.21 -10.75 -0.86
C PHE A 88 1.51 -12.17 -0.37
N PHE A 89 2.63 -12.41 0.29
CA PHE A 89 3.06 -13.76 0.68
C PHE A 89 2.71 -14.13 2.12
N LEU A 90 3.04 -13.26 3.07
CA LEU A 90 2.93 -13.60 4.49
C LEU A 90 1.54 -13.30 5.01
N LEU A 91 1.08 -12.05 4.89
CA LEU A 91 -0.19 -11.62 5.48
C LEU A 91 -1.39 -12.28 4.79
N SER A 92 -1.36 -12.44 3.47
CA SER A 92 -2.41 -13.16 2.74
C SER A 92 -2.56 -14.62 3.19
N LYS A 93 -1.44 -15.27 3.58
CA LYS A 93 -1.44 -16.65 4.07
C LYS A 93 -1.92 -16.73 5.52
N ILE A 94 -1.57 -15.76 6.35
CA ILE A 94 -2.02 -15.67 7.74
C ILE A 94 -3.53 -15.45 7.79
N GLU A 95 -4.05 -14.51 7.00
CA GLU A 95 -5.48 -14.21 6.97
C GLU A 95 -6.28 -15.38 6.38
N GLY A 96 -5.83 -15.93 5.24
CA GLY A 96 -6.47 -17.08 4.61
C GLY A 96 -7.89 -16.80 4.10
N GLY A 97 -8.63 -17.88 3.82
CA GLY A 97 -10.06 -17.83 3.47
C GLY A 97 -10.40 -16.89 2.30
N GLU A 98 -11.49 -16.16 2.46
CA GLU A 98 -12.04 -15.23 1.47
C GLU A 98 -11.22 -13.93 1.35
N TYR A 99 -10.46 -13.57 2.37
CA TYR A 99 -9.64 -12.35 2.43
C TYR A 99 -8.28 -12.49 1.75
N LYS A 100 -7.78 -13.72 1.59
CA LYS A 100 -6.49 -13.98 0.94
C LYS A 100 -6.32 -13.27 -0.42
N PRO A 101 -7.28 -13.36 -1.38
CA PRO A 101 -7.16 -12.66 -2.65
C PRO A 101 -7.11 -11.13 -2.52
N ALA A 102 -7.83 -10.55 -1.55
CA ALA A 102 -7.83 -9.11 -1.30
C ALA A 102 -6.48 -8.63 -0.75
N PHE A 103 -5.88 -9.36 0.20
CA PHE A 103 -4.54 -9.07 0.70
C PHE A 103 -3.47 -9.21 -0.40
N MET A 104 -3.61 -10.22 -1.27
CA MET A 104 -2.75 -10.38 -2.44
C MET A 104 -2.91 -9.21 -3.41
N ALA A 105 -4.15 -8.77 -3.69
CA ALA A 105 -4.41 -7.64 -4.56
C ALA A 105 -3.85 -6.33 -4.01
N TYR A 106 -4.02 -6.07 -2.72
CA TYR A 106 -3.42 -4.94 -2.03
C TYR A 106 -1.89 -4.97 -2.13
N GLY A 107 -1.28 -6.13 -1.84
CA GLY A 107 0.17 -6.31 -1.91
C GLY A 107 0.75 -6.12 -3.32
N ILE A 108 0.17 -6.76 -4.33
CA ILE A 108 0.69 -6.70 -5.71
C ILE A 108 0.55 -5.30 -6.31
N THR A 109 -0.56 -4.61 -6.03
CA THR A 109 -0.77 -3.23 -6.51
C THR A 109 0.09 -2.23 -5.75
N LEU A 110 0.42 -2.47 -4.48
CA LEU A 110 1.43 -1.71 -3.74
C LEU A 110 2.81 -1.83 -4.41
N VAL A 111 3.23 -3.06 -4.76
CA VAL A 111 4.48 -3.31 -5.49
C VAL A 111 4.45 -2.60 -6.86
N SER A 112 3.42 -2.86 -7.68
CA SER A 112 3.33 -2.28 -9.02
C SER A 112 3.24 -0.75 -8.99
N GLY A 113 2.50 -0.18 -8.04
CA GLY A 113 2.39 1.25 -7.84
C GLY A 113 3.73 1.89 -7.46
N SER A 114 4.57 1.20 -6.68
CA SER A 114 5.90 1.71 -6.32
C SER A 114 6.82 1.91 -7.54
N PHE A 115 6.63 1.11 -8.60
CA PHE A 115 7.43 1.21 -9.83
C PHE A 115 7.15 2.47 -10.64
N LEU A 116 6.01 3.14 -10.42
CA LEU A 116 5.73 4.45 -11.03
C LEU A 116 6.79 5.50 -10.65
N PHE A 117 7.44 5.32 -9.49
CA PHE A 117 8.41 6.28 -8.97
C PHE A 117 9.85 6.02 -9.38
N ILE A 118 10.14 4.94 -10.11
CA ILE A 118 11.49 4.63 -10.62
C ILE A 118 12.03 5.76 -11.50
N LYS A 119 11.16 6.39 -12.31
CA LYS A 119 11.53 7.49 -13.20
C LYS A 119 11.37 8.87 -12.56
N ASN A 120 10.84 8.95 -11.33
CA ASN A 120 10.51 10.22 -10.70
C ASN A 120 11.77 10.87 -10.13
N LYS A 121 12.18 12.04 -10.63
CA LYS A 121 13.34 12.77 -10.09
C LYS A 121 12.89 13.60 -8.88
N LEU A 122 13.67 13.55 -7.79
CA LEU A 122 13.44 14.47 -6.67
C LEU A 122 14.04 15.83 -7.06
N GLU A 123 13.19 16.86 -7.07
CA GLU A 123 13.59 18.28 -7.16
C GLU A 123 14.00 18.84 -5.79
#